data_AF-A0A0B0PWK5-F1
#
_entry.id   AF-A0A0B0PWK5-F1
#
_cell.length_a   1.000
_cell.length_b   1.000
_cell.length_c   1.000
_cell.angle_alpha   90.00
_cell.angle_beta   90.00
_cell.angle_gamma   90.00
#
_symmetry.space_group_name_H-M   'P 1'
#
loop_
_entity.id
_entity.type
_entity.pdbx_description
1 polymer ?
#
loop_
_entity_poly.entity_id
_entity_poly.type
_entity_poly.pdbx_seq_one_letter_code
_entity_poly.pdbx_strand_id
1 'polypeptide(L)'
;NEAVTNRLVALKPRLRFWLNVVDVPELCDFYFSALTRRGDIQVAVSSGGSSPTLAQVIRDKIEKILPRDLTSLIERLKNERQKPDRDLEKLRGMAEAGVGKVFLISCGTGYVGNLTLDALNAFELLDVALVDALVSEEIRSLIPLTCKVVDVSKKKGFHSKSQDEINALLVEYAKQGLVVGRLKGGEALLFGR
;
A
#
# COMPACT_ATOMS: atom_id res chain seq x y z
N ASN A 1 17.19 8.95 41.97
CA ASN A 1 16.94 9.45 43.35
C ASN A 1 15.88 8.57 43.97
N GLU A 2 16.30 7.63 44.81
CA GLU A 2 15.45 6.57 45.38
C GLU A 2 14.28 7.12 46.22
N ALA A 3 14.50 8.21 46.96
CA ALA A 3 13.47 8.85 47.77
C ALA A 3 12.30 9.38 46.92
N VAL A 4 12.60 9.89 45.72
CA VAL A 4 11.57 10.34 44.77
C VAL A 4 10.80 9.16 44.20
N THR A 5 11.50 8.09 43.79
CA THR A 5 10.89 6.88 43.26
C THR A 5 9.91 6.27 44.27
N ASN A 6 10.33 6.09 45.52
CA ASN A 6 9.50 5.51 46.59
C ASN A 6 8.25 6.36 46.84
N ARG A 7 8.38 7.69 46.82
CA ARG A 7 7.23 8.60 46.98
C ARG A 7 6.24 8.49 45.82
N LEU A 8 6.73 8.37 44.58
CA LEU A 8 5.88 8.19 43.40
C LEU A 8 5.15 6.84 43.43
N VAL A 9 5.85 5.75 43.77
CA VAL A 9 5.25 4.41 43.92
C VAL A 9 4.13 4.42 44.97
N ALA A 10 4.34 5.07 46.11
CA ALA A 10 3.34 5.16 47.19
C ALA A 10 2.11 6.01 46.80
N LEU A 11 2.28 7.06 46.00
CA LEU A 11 1.18 7.93 45.56
C LEU A 11 0.36 7.34 44.43
N LYS A 12 0.94 6.43 43.65
CA LYS A 12 0.35 5.88 42.42
C LYS A 12 -1.02 5.19 42.62
N PRO A 13 -1.28 4.36 43.64
CA PRO A 13 -2.61 3.77 43.86
C PRO A 13 -3.71 4.81 44.10
N ARG A 14 -3.34 5.97 44.66
CA ARG A 14 -4.26 7.06 44.99
C ARG A 14 -4.50 8.00 43.82
N LEU A 15 -3.45 8.31 43.04
CA LEU A 15 -3.48 9.34 42.00
C LEU A 15 -3.61 8.80 40.57
N ARG A 16 -3.46 7.47 40.35
CA ARG A 16 -3.69 6.78 39.07
C ARG A 16 -2.94 7.39 37.87
N PHE A 17 -1.63 7.55 37.99
CA PHE A 17 -0.75 7.93 36.88
C PHE A 17 0.12 6.76 36.42
N TRP A 18 0.58 6.80 35.16
CA TRP A 18 1.59 5.89 34.65
C TRP A 18 2.98 6.31 35.10
N LEU A 19 3.75 5.35 35.59
CA LEU A 19 5.11 5.53 36.09
C LEU A 19 6.07 4.69 35.24
N ASN A 20 7.13 5.31 34.75
CA ASN A 20 8.31 4.62 34.24
C ASN A 20 9.49 5.01 35.13
N VAL A 21 10.20 4.02 35.64
CA VAL A 21 11.41 4.18 36.44
C VAL A 21 12.57 3.62 35.64
N VAL A 22 13.48 4.50 35.23
CA VAL A 22 14.67 4.11 34.46
C VAL A 22 15.47 3.07 35.26
N ASP A 23 15.90 2.01 34.57
CA ASP A 23 16.69 0.88 35.11
C ASP A 23 15.99 0.02 36.18
N VAL A 24 14.68 0.21 36.43
CA VAL A 24 13.90 -0.59 37.41
C VAL A 24 12.59 -1.09 36.77
N PRO A 25 12.66 -2.14 35.92
CA PRO A 25 11.52 -2.66 35.14
C PRO A 25 10.29 -3.03 35.98
N GLU A 26 10.49 -3.60 37.17
CA GLU A 26 9.45 -4.04 38.10
C GLU A 26 8.57 -2.90 38.64
N LEU A 27 9.04 -1.65 38.57
CA LEU A 27 8.28 -0.47 39.00
C LEU A 27 7.58 0.26 37.83
N CYS A 28 7.76 -0.20 36.60
CA CYS A 28 7.27 0.45 35.39
C CYS A 28 5.87 -0.05 34.97
N ASP A 29 4.96 0.86 34.62
CA ASP A 29 3.70 0.55 33.91
C ASP A 29 3.89 0.49 32.40
N PHE A 30 4.90 1.20 31.90
CA PHE A 30 5.18 1.34 30.49
C PHE A 30 6.68 1.50 30.27
N TYR A 31 7.12 1.26 29.03
CA TYR A 31 8.49 1.48 28.60
C TYR A 31 8.53 2.48 27.47
N PHE A 32 9.51 3.36 27.49
CA PHE A 32 9.77 4.25 26.36
C PHE A 32 10.27 3.44 25.15
N SER A 33 9.67 3.69 24.00
CA SER A 33 10.10 3.15 22.71
C SER A 33 11.18 4.02 22.07
N ALA A 34 12.05 3.41 21.26
CA ALA A 34 12.91 4.14 20.35
C ALA A 34 12.05 4.79 19.24
N LEU A 35 11.96 6.12 19.25
CA LEU A 35 11.13 6.89 18.34
C LEU A 35 11.97 7.52 17.23
N THR A 36 11.48 7.48 16.00
CA THR A 36 11.98 8.32 14.88
C THR A 36 10.79 8.99 14.18
N ARG A 37 11.02 10.16 13.58
CA ARG A 37 9.97 10.99 12.97
C ARG A 37 10.44 11.55 11.62
N ARG A 38 9.55 11.54 10.64
CA ARG A 38 9.70 12.18 9.33
C ARG A 38 8.40 12.92 9.00
N GLY A 39 8.40 14.24 9.16
CA GLY A 39 7.19 15.06 9.01
C GLY A 39 6.08 14.63 9.98
N ASP A 40 4.90 14.31 9.46
CA ASP A 40 3.75 13.86 10.25
C ASP A 40 3.79 12.36 10.59
N ILE A 41 4.71 11.58 10.02
CA ILE A 41 4.84 10.14 10.31
C ILE A 41 5.84 9.90 11.43
N GLN A 42 5.44 9.07 12.38
CA GLN A 42 6.24 8.63 13.52
C GLN A 42 6.32 7.10 13.53
N VAL A 43 7.51 6.59 13.84
CA VAL A 43 7.75 5.15 14.07
C VAL A 43 8.31 4.98 15.47
N ALA A 44 7.63 4.17 16.27
CA ALA A 44 8.03 3.76 17.60
C ALA A 44 8.42 2.28 17.59
N VAL A 45 9.65 1.96 18.01
CA VAL A 45 10.14 0.59 18.15
C VAL A 45 10.35 0.30 19.64
N SER A 46 9.72 -0.76 20.15
CA SER A 46 9.85 -1.18 21.53
C SER A 46 10.22 -2.65 21.62
N SER A 47 11.04 -2.99 22.61
CA SER A 47 11.34 -4.37 23.01
C SER A 47 10.61 -4.76 24.30
N GLY A 48 9.63 -3.96 24.74
CA GLY A 48 8.92 -4.19 26.01
C GLY A 48 9.83 -4.05 27.24
N GLY A 49 10.90 -3.26 27.15
CA GLY A 49 11.93 -3.11 28.20
C GLY A 49 13.07 -4.14 28.12
N SER A 50 12.91 -5.24 27.38
CA SER A 50 13.88 -6.35 27.33
C SER A 50 15.23 -5.97 26.72
N SER A 51 15.26 -5.04 25.75
CA SER A 51 16.51 -4.58 25.12
C SER A 51 16.35 -3.20 24.48
N PRO A 52 16.67 -2.12 25.19
CA PRO A 52 16.63 -0.76 24.64
C PRO A 52 17.58 -0.60 23.45
N THR A 53 18.76 -1.21 23.51
CA THR A 53 19.77 -1.14 22.45
C THR A 53 19.27 -1.78 21.15
N LEU A 54 18.62 -2.95 21.22
CA LEU A 54 18.04 -3.57 20.03
C LEU A 54 16.93 -2.71 19.43
N ALA A 55 16.08 -2.12 20.27
CA ALA A 55 15.03 -1.20 19.81
C ALA A 55 15.61 0.01 19.07
N GLN A 56 16.73 0.57 19.55
CA GLN A 56 17.44 1.66 18.88
C GLN A 56 18.03 1.22 17.53
N VAL A 57 18.70 0.07 17.47
CA VAL A 57 19.29 -0.46 16.22
C VAL A 57 18.21 -0.68 15.15
N ILE A 58 17.06 -1.23 15.52
CA ILE A 58 15.95 -1.46 14.59
C ILE A 58 15.34 -0.12 14.15
N ARG A 59 15.09 0.81 15.08
CA ARG A 59 14.64 2.18 14.76
C ARG A 59 15.55 2.84 13.73
N ASP A 60 16.87 2.77 13.93
CA ASP A 60 17.85 3.41 13.04
C ASP A 60 17.87 2.79 11.64
N LYS A 61 17.63 1.47 11.54
CA LYS A 61 17.45 0.80 10.24
C LYS A 61 16.19 1.29 9.54
N ILE A 62 15.07 1.37 10.27
CA ILE A 62 13.81 1.88 9.72
C ILE A 62 13.98 3.33 9.26
N GLU A 63 14.62 4.18 10.06
CA GLU A 63 14.86 5.58 9.71
C GLU A 63 15.62 5.76 8.39
N LYS A 64 16.57 4.86 8.10
CA LYS A 64 17.34 4.88 6.84
C LYS A 64 16.52 4.43 5.63
N ILE A 65 15.51 3.58 5.84
CA ILE A 65 14.61 3.09 4.78
C ILE A 65 13.50 4.11 4.50
N LEU A 66 13.10 4.90 5.51
CA LEU A 66 12.06 5.91 5.35
C LEU A 66 12.44 6.95 4.27
N PRO A 67 11.57 7.22 3.29
CA PRO A 67 11.79 8.26 2.29
C PRO A 67 12.08 9.62 2.93
N ARG A 68 13.04 10.36 2.34
CA ARG A 68 13.46 11.67 2.87
C ARG A 68 12.37 12.73 2.79
N ASP A 69 11.56 12.71 1.73
CA ASP A 69 10.46 13.64 1.52
C ASP A 69 9.10 12.96 1.62
N LEU A 70 8.73 12.64 2.86
CA LEU A 70 7.41 12.11 3.18
C LEU A 70 6.37 13.22 3.30
N THR A 71 6.81 14.45 3.58
CA THR A 71 5.95 15.62 3.76
C THR A 71 5.17 15.93 2.48
N SER A 72 5.83 15.96 1.32
CA SER A 72 5.14 16.22 0.05
C SER A 72 4.12 15.14 -0.31
N LEU A 73 4.42 13.87 0.00
CA LEU A 73 3.48 12.76 -0.18
C LEU A 73 2.25 12.91 0.72
N ILE A 74 2.45 13.24 1.99
CA ILE A 74 1.36 13.44 2.96
C ILE A 74 0.46 14.61 2.51
N GLU A 75 1.04 15.72 2.05
CA GLU A 75 0.27 16.86 1.55
C GLU A 75 -0.52 16.50 0.28
N ARG A 76 0.05 15.72 -0.63
CA ARG A 76 -0.69 15.17 -1.79
C ARG A 76 -1.88 14.30 -1.34
N LEU A 77 -1.65 13.39 -0.40
CA LEU A 77 -2.71 12.52 0.13
C LEU A 77 -3.81 13.31 0.85
N LYS A 78 -3.47 14.36 1.60
CA LYS A 78 -4.45 15.26 2.22
C LYS A 78 -5.30 15.97 1.16
N ASN A 79 -4.67 16.51 0.11
CA ASN A 79 -5.37 17.17 -0.99
C ASN A 79 -6.25 16.20 -1.79
N GLU A 80 -5.83 14.95 -1.97
CA GLU A 80 -6.65 13.91 -2.60
C GLU A 80 -7.86 13.51 -1.75
N ARG A 81 -7.74 13.48 -0.41
CA ARG A 81 -8.88 13.28 0.49
C ARG A 81 -9.87 14.45 0.53
N GLN A 82 -9.41 15.66 0.20
CA GLN A 82 -10.27 16.84 0.09
C GLN A 82 -10.98 16.94 -1.25
N LYS A 83 -10.52 16.22 -2.28
CA LYS A 83 -11.34 16.02 -3.47
C LYS A 83 -12.60 15.29 -3.02
N PRO A 84 -13.79 15.66 -3.53
CA PRO A 84 -15.01 14.93 -3.21
C PRO A 84 -14.76 13.46 -3.49
N ASP A 85 -15.31 12.60 -2.61
CA ASP A 85 -15.30 11.16 -2.79
C ASP A 85 -15.61 10.89 -4.27
N ARG A 86 -14.77 10.09 -4.95
CA ARG A 86 -15.01 9.81 -6.37
C ARG A 86 -16.42 9.32 -6.44
N ASP A 87 -17.32 10.09 -7.06
CA ASP A 87 -18.75 9.80 -7.01
C ASP A 87 -18.97 8.46 -7.69
N LEU A 88 -18.97 7.40 -6.87
CA LEU A 88 -18.94 6.02 -7.33
C LEU A 88 -20.25 5.71 -8.04
N GLU A 89 -21.34 6.37 -7.64
CA GLU A 89 -22.66 6.30 -8.27
C GLU A 89 -22.68 7.04 -9.60
N LYS A 90 -22.05 8.21 -9.74
CA LYS A 90 -21.86 8.85 -11.05
C LYS A 90 -20.93 8.06 -11.96
N LEU A 91 -19.84 7.53 -11.42
CA LEU A 91 -18.91 6.67 -12.17
C LEU A 91 -19.59 5.35 -12.56
N ARG A 92 -20.50 4.80 -11.74
CA ARG A 92 -21.35 3.65 -12.07
C ARG A 92 -22.37 4.04 -13.12
N GLY A 93 -23.12 5.12 -12.97
CA GLY A 93 -24.08 5.61 -13.96
C GLY A 93 -23.44 5.92 -15.32
N MET A 94 -22.21 6.41 -15.35
CA MET A 94 -21.44 6.58 -16.59
C MET A 94 -20.98 5.25 -17.22
N ALA A 95 -20.77 4.20 -16.41
CA ALA A 95 -20.47 2.85 -16.90
C ALA A 95 -21.74 2.13 -17.37
N GLU A 96 -22.83 2.26 -16.63
CA GLU A 96 -24.18 1.73 -16.92
C GLU A 96 -24.76 2.36 -18.19
N ALA A 97 -24.38 3.59 -18.53
CA ALA A 97 -24.70 4.25 -19.80
C ALA A 97 -24.04 3.60 -21.04
N GLY A 98 -23.41 2.42 -20.91
CA GLY A 98 -22.99 1.57 -22.02
C GLY A 98 -21.54 1.76 -22.48
N VAL A 99 -20.68 2.36 -21.66
CA VAL A 99 -19.24 2.45 -21.95
C VAL A 99 -18.49 1.75 -20.82
N GLY A 100 -18.09 0.51 -21.06
CA GLY A 100 -17.23 -0.24 -20.14
C GLY A 100 -15.95 0.53 -19.83
N LYS A 101 -15.37 0.27 -18.65
CA LYS A 101 -14.20 0.99 -18.16
C LYS A 101 -12.92 0.28 -18.56
N VAL A 102 -11.87 1.05 -18.83
CA VAL A 102 -10.51 0.51 -19.00
C VAL A 102 -9.61 1.05 -17.90
N PHE A 103 -9.02 0.16 -17.10
CA PHE A 103 -8.01 0.47 -16.11
C PHE A 103 -6.62 0.09 -16.63
N LEU A 104 -5.66 1.02 -16.58
CA LEU A 104 -4.24 0.69 -16.75
C LEU A 104 -3.64 0.46 -15.37
N ILE A 105 -3.22 -0.77 -15.08
CA ILE A 105 -2.78 -1.16 -13.74
C ILE A 105 -1.29 -1.50 -13.75
N SER A 106 -0.53 -0.72 -12.98
CA SER A 106 0.90 -0.95 -12.76
C SER A 106 1.09 -2.04 -11.71
N CYS A 107 1.71 -3.15 -12.10
CA CYS A 107 1.95 -4.29 -11.22
C CYS A 107 3.33 -4.23 -10.53
N GLY A 108 4.10 -3.17 -10.76
CA GLY A 108 5.43 -3.02 -10.18
C GLY A 108 6.38 -4.13 -10.65
N THR A 109 7.44 -4.39 -9.88
CA THR A 109 8.50 -5.34 -10.26
C THR A 109 8.11 -6.83 -10.12
N GLY A 110 6.86 -7.13 -9.78
CA GLY A 110 6.36 -8.50 -9.62
C GLY A 110 6.21 -8.98 -8.17
N TYR A 111 6.63 -8.19 -7.17
CA TYR A 111 6.34 -8.45 -5.76
C TYR A 111 5.01 -7.82 -5.36
N VAL A 112 4.12 -8.59 -4.71
CA VAL A 112 2.77 -8.11 -4.32
C VAL A 112 2.82 -6.86 -3.44
N GLY A 113 3.82 -6.73 -2.57
CA GLY A 113 3.98 -5.55 -1.71
C GLY A 113 4.30 -4.25 -2.46
N ASN A 114 4.59 -4.33 -3.77
CA ASN A 114 4.77 -3.16 -4.63
C ASN A 114 3.48 -2.72 -5.33
N LEU A 115 2.37 -3.45 -5.15
CA LEU A 115 1.05 -3.01 -5.61
C LEU A 115 0.55 -1.88 -4.71
N THR A 116 -0.04 -0.86 -5.31
CA THR A 116 -0.81 0.14 -4.55
C THR A 116 -2.13 -0.46 -4.10
N LEU A 117 -2.70 0.06 -3.01
CA LEU A 117 -4.04 -0.35 -2.57
C LEU A 117 -5.09 -0.11 -3.67
N ASP A 118 -4.96 0.97 -4.44
CA ASP A 118 -5.84 1.23 -5.59
C ASP A 118 -5.71 0.18 -6.70
N ALA A 119 -4.50 -0.32 -6.97
CA ALA A 119 -4.28 -1.38 -7.97
C ALA A 119 -4.91 -2.70 -7.51
N LEU A 120 -4.78 -3.03 -6.23
CA LEU A 120 -5.40 -4.22 -5.65
C LEU A 120 -6.93 -4.12 -5.65
N ASN A 121 -7.48 -3.00 -5.20
CA ASN A 121 -8.94 -2.76 -5.21
C ASN A 121 -9.51 -2.77 -6.63
N ALA A 122 -8.74 -2.32 -7.63
CA ALA A 122 -9.17 -2.38 -9.02
C ALA A 122 -9.32 -3.82 -9.54
N PHE A 123 -8.57 -4.80 -9.00
CA PHE A 123 -8.69 -6.20 -9.42
C PHE A 123 -10.07 -6.78 -9.13
N GLU A 124 -10.68 -6.42 -8.00
CA GLU A 124 -12.03 -6.88 -7.63
C GLU A 124 -13.12 -6.38 -8.58
N LEU A 125 -12.85 -5.30 -9.32
CA LEU A 125 -13.79 -4.71 -10.27
C LEU A 125 -13.69 -5.30 -11.67
N LEU A 126 -12.66 -6.11 -11.97
CA LEU A 126 -12.38 -6.54 -13.34
C LEU A 126 -13.29 -7.68 -13.79
N ASP A 127 -13.92 -7.49 -14.95
CA ASP A 127 -14.55 -8.56 -15.70
C ASP A 127 -13.54 -9.25 -16.62
N VAL A 128 -12.58 -8.48 -17.16
CA VAL A 128 -11.54 -8.97 -18.06
C VAL A 128 -10.18 -8.37 -17.71
N ALA A 129 -9.15 -9.20 -17.58
CA ALA A 129 -7.77 -8.77 -17.32
C ALA A 129 -6.87 -9.15 -18.51
N LEU A 130 -6.35 -8.16 -19.24
CA LEU A 130 -5.30 -8.34 -20.25
C LEU A 130 -3.93 -8.26 -19.55
N VAL A 131 -3.22 -9.39 -19.48
CA VAL A 131 -2.03 -9.55 -18.65
C VAL A 131 -0.77 -9.64 -19.49
N ASP A 132 0.19 -8.75 -19.21
CA ASP A 132 1.50 -8.76 -19.87
C ASP A 132 2.46 -9.85 -19.38
N ALA A 133 3.54 -10.05 -20.14
CA ALA A 133 4.61 -11.00 -19.85
C ALA A 133 5.32 -10.73 -18.51
N LEU A 134 5.41 -9.45 -18.12
CA LEU A 134 6.17 -9.01 -16.96
C LEU A 134 5.35 -9.02 -15.66
N VAL A 135 4.07 -9.39 -15.72
CA VAL A 135 3.24 -9.55 -14.52
C VAL A 135 3.51 -10.94 -13.95
N SER A 136 3.98 -10.99 -12.70
CA SER A 136 4.35 -12.23 -12.01
C SER A 136 3.13 -13.12 -11.75
N GLU A 137 3.38 -14.43 -11.59
CA GLU A 137 2.33 -15.39 -11.20
C GLU A 137 1.73 -15.09 -9.82
N GLU A 138 2.51 -14.52 -8.91
CA GLU A 138 2.03 -14.11 -7.59
C GLU A 138 1.01 -12.96 -7.67
N ILE A 139 1.17 -12.03 -8.63
CA ILE A 139 0.18 -10.96 -8.86
C ILE A 139 -1.02 -11.50 -9.63
N ARG A 140 -0.79 -12.42 -10.58
CA ARG A 140 -1.86 -13.08 -11.35
C ARG A 140 -2.82 -13.85 -10.45
N SER A 141 -2.33 -14.46 -9.37
CA SER A 141 -3.16 -15.21 -8.42
C SER A 141 -4.11 -14.32 -7.60
N LEU A 142 -3.90 -13.00 -7.59
CA LEU A 142 -4.79 -12.03 -6.94
C LEU A 142 -5.96 -11.61 -7.83
N ILE A 143 -5.94 -11.95 -9.12
CA ILE A 143 -7.05 -11.66 -10.03
C ILE A 143 -8.24 -12.55 -9.66
N PRO A 144 -9.46 -12.01 -9.47
CA PRO A 144 -10.62 -12.81 -9.12
C PRO A 144 -10.86 -13.95 -10.10
N LEU A 145 -11.28 -15.11 -9.60
CA LEU A 145 -11.62 -16.28 -10.45
C LEU A 145 -12.78 -16.01 -11.41
N THR A 146 -13.62 -15.02 -11.10
CA THR A 146 -14.72 -14.54 -11.97
C THR A 146 -14.23 -13.68 -13.12
N CYS A 147 -13.01 -13.15 -13.06
CA CYS A 147 -12.42 -12.31 -14.10
C CYS A 147 -11.83 -13.16 -15.22
N LYS A 148 -12.18 -12.86 -16.47
CA LYS A 148 -11.58 -13.48 -17.65
C LYS A 148 -10.14 -12.99 -17.84
N VAL A 149 -9.17 -13.90 -17.73
CA VAL A 149 -7.76 -13.58 -17.96
C VAL A 149 -7.37 -13.80 -19.42
N VAL A 150 -6.80 -12.78 -20.07
CA VAL A 150 -6.33 -12.79 -21.45
C VAL A 150 -4.83 -12.53 -21.46
N ASP A 151 -4.03 -13.54 -21.78
CA ASP A 151 -2.57 -13.39 -21.95
C ASP A 151 -2.28 -12.68 -23.28
N VAL A 152 -1.57 -11.57 -23.21
CA VAL A 152 -1.17 -10.73 -24.36
C VAL A 152 0.34 -10.68 -24.56
N SER A 153 1.08 -11.55 -23.86
CA SER A 153 2.54 -11.54 -23.85
C SER A 153 3.17 -11.87 -25.20
N LYS A 154 4.34 -11.26 -25.45
CA LYS A 154 5.27 -11.65 -26.53
C LYS A 154 5.95 -12.97 -26.20
N LYS A 155 5.32 -14.12 -26.48
CA LYS A 155 6.02 -15.41 -26.39
C LYS A 155 7.00 -15.56 -27.55
N LYS A 156 8.26 -15.88 -27.23
CA LYS A 156 9.32 -16.15 -28.21
C LYS A 156 8.87 -17.31 -29.12
N GLY A 157 8.70 -17.06 -30.42
CA GLY A 157 8.36 -18.08 -31.43
C GLY A 157 6.89 -18.19 -31.84
N PHE A 158 5.97 -17.38 -31.29
CA PHE A 158 4.57 -17.33 -31.71
C PHE A 158 4.17 -15.91 -32.14
N HIS A 159 3.12 -15.80 -32.96
CA HIS A 159 2.54 -14.50 -33.36
C HIS A 159 2.08 -13.72 -32.12
N SER A 160 2.92 -12.79 -31.67
CA SER A 160 2.57 -11.83 -30.64
C SER A 160 1.48 -10.89 -31.13
N LYS A 161 0.50 -10.58 -30.28
CA LYS A 161 -0.36 -9.42 -30.51
C LYS A 161 0.50 -8.15 -30.53
N SER A 162 0.30 -7.33 -31.53
CA SER A 162 0.81 -5.97 -31.64
C SER A 162 0.15 -5.05 -30.63
N GLN A 163 0.71 -3.86 -30.43
CA GLN A 163 0.11 -2.86 -29.55
C GLN A 163 -1.29 -2.45 -30.03
N ASP A 164 -1.49 -2.35 -31.35
CA ASP A 164 -2.79 -1.98 -31.92
C ASP A 164 -3.83 -3.08 -31.72
N GLU A 165 -3.44 -4.35 -31.81
CA GLU A 165 -4.34 -5.47 -31.50
C GLU A 165 -4.71 -5.52 -30.01
N ILE A 166 -3.78 -5.18 -29.12
CA ILE A 166 -4.05 -5.04 -27.69
C ILE A 166 -5.03 -3.89 -27.44
N ASN A 167 -4.78 -2.74 -28.06
CA ASN A 167 -5.66 -1.57 -27.94
C ASN A 167 -7.07 -1.87 -28.48
N ALA A 168 -7.16 -2.58 -29.60
CA ALA A 168 -8.42 -3.03 -30.18
C ALA A 168 -9.19 -3.94 -29.22
N LEU A 169 -8.52 -4.90 -28.56
CA LEU A 169 -9.14 -5.77 -27.55
C LEU A 169 -9.67 -4.98 -26.34
N LEU A 170 -8.91 -4.00 -25.84
CA LEU A 170 -9.35 -3.15 -24.73
C LEU A 170 -10.65 -2.43 -25.09
N VAL A 171 -10.71 -1.85 -26.29
CA VAL A 171 -11.90 -1.16 -26.80
C VAL A 171 -13.06 -2.12 -27.04
N GLU A 172 -12.78 -3.31 -27.58
CA GLU A 172 -13.79 -4.33 -27.86
C GLU A 172 -14.51 -4.77 -26.59
N TYR A 173 -13.78 -5.13 -25.53
CA TYR A 173 -14.38 -5.52 -24.26
C TYR A 173 -15.07 -4.34 -23.56
N ALA A 174 -14.48 -3.14 -23.61
CA ALA A 174 -15.12 -1.96 -23.03
C ALA A 174 -16.45 -1.62 -23.73
N LYS A 175 -16.54 -1.77 -25.06
CA LYS A 175 -17.79 -1.57 -25.81
C LYS A 175 -18.90 -2.58 -25.46
N GLN A 176 -18.54 -3.72 -24.86
CA GLN A 176 -19.51 -4.69 -24.34
C GLN A 176 -20.02 -4.30 -22.94
N GLY A 177 -19.60 -3.15 -22.39
CA GLY A 177 -19.94 -2.71 -21.04
C GLY A 177 -19.06 -3.30 -19.94
N LEU A 178 -18.06 -4.12 -20.31
CA LEU A 178 -17.19 -4.80 -19.35
C LEU A 178 -16.15 -3.85 -18.76
N VAL A 179 -15.77 -4.13 -17.51
CA VAL A 179 -14.63 -3.51 -16.84
C VAL A 179 -13.35 -4.27 -17.18
N VAL A 180 -12.47 -3.60 -17.92
CA VAL A 180 -11.26 -4.18 -18.50
C VAL A 180 -10.02 -3.66 -17.78
N GLY A 181 -9.19 -4.54 -17.26
CA GLY A 181 -7.90 -4.22 -16.66
C GLY A 181 -6.75 -4.56 -17.60
N ARG A 182 -5.86 -3.61 -17.86
CA ARG A 182 -4.58 -3.84 -18.52
C ARG A 182 -3.47 -3.90 -17.48
N LEU A 183 -3.03 -5.11 -17.14
CA LEU A 183 -2.00 -5.33 -16.14
C LEU A 183 -0.62 -5.31 -16.81
N LYS A 184 0.20 -4.33 -16.43
CA LYS A 184 1.55 -4.14 -16.96
C LYS A 184 2.57 -4.35 -15.83
N GLY A 185 3.59 -5.17 -16.08
CA GLY A 185 4.75 -5.24 -15.20
C GLY A 185 5.56 -3.95 -15.26
N GLY A 186 6.07 -3.51 -14.12
CA GLY A 186 6.70 -2.20 -13.94
C GLY A 186 5.68 -1.08 -13.70
N GLU A 187 6.02 0.12 -14.15
CA GLU A 187 5.16 1.30 -14.09
C GLU A 187 4.49 1.53 -15.45
N ALA A 188 3.16 1.68 -15.47
CA ALA A 188 2.40 1.79 -16.71
C ALA A 188 2.78 3.02 -17.55
N LEU A 189 3.28 4.10 -16.92
CA LEU A 189 3.64 5.37 -17.57
C LEU A 189 5.14 5.51 -17.87
N LEU A 190 6.00 4.68 -17.26
CA LEU A 190 7.45 4.71 -17.47
C LEU A 190 7.83 3.54 -18.39
N PHE A 191 8.09 3.83 -19.66
CA PHE A 191 8.37 2.85 -20.74
C PHE A 191 7.21 1.89 -21.09
N GLY A 192 6.05 2.05 -20.47
CA GLY A 192 4.81 1.44 -20.91
C GLY A 192 4.23 2.19 -22.10
N ARG A 193 4.15 1.53 -23.27
CA ARG A 193 3.23 1.94 -24.32
C ARG A 193 1.78 1.82 -23.85
#